data_AF-A0AAV4LIZ3-F1
#
_entry.id   AF-A0AAV4LIZ3-F1
#
_cell.length_a   1.000
_cell.length_b   1.000
_cell.length_c   1.000
_cell.angle_alpha   90.00
_cell.angle_beta   90.00
_cell.angle_gamma   90.00
#
_symmetry.space_group_name_H-M   'P 1'
#
loop_
_entity.id
_entity.type
_entity.pdbx_description
1 polymer ?
#
loop_
_entity_poly.entity_id
_entity_poly.type
_entity_poly.pdbx_seq_one_letter_code
_entity_poly.pdbx_strand_id
1 'polypeptide(L)'
;MTECKTFMKPWRLLKSTILKGSFHKRLNAFLSKAVITIKEHFHGQLTYASGPWENVDWDVFDIVGIDYYRDALNYKSYREKLRAYFKHGKPVVVLEFGCCTYKGAESKGGYGWAIVDHSKTPKQLKGDFIRDENIQANYLIELLDIFHAEKVNGAFVFTFVMPSYPFNENALYDLDMASYSVVKTYTDQNGMTYKDMPWEPKKSFFALAEYYAKH
;
A
#
# COMPACT_ATOMS: atom_id res chain seq x y z
N MET A 1 19.51 8.19 -9.85
CA MET A 1 18.45 9.13 -9.40
C MET A 1 17.99 9.99 -10.58
N THR A 2 17.17 9.45 -11.47
CA THR A 2 16.78 10.22 -12.69
C THR A 2 15.34 10.01 -13.16
N GLU A 3 14.51 9.26 -12.43
CA GLU A 3 13.12 8.99 -12.87
C GLU A 3 12.04 9.66 -12.00
N CYS A 4 12.37 10.07 -10.77
CA CYS A 4 11.38 10.65 -9.85
C CYS A 4 11.17 12.18 -9.97
N LYS A 5 11.78 12.86 -10.96
CA LYS A 5 11.62 14.31 -11.20
C LYS A 5 10.56 14.67 -12.26
N THR A 6 9.94 13.67 -12.87
CA THR A 6 9.00 13.87 -13.98
C THR A 6 7.64 14.42 -13.51
N PHE A 7 7.31 14.27 -12.22
CA PHE A 7 6.04 14.71 -11.62
C PHE A 7 5.97 16.19 -11.20
N MET A 8 7.05 16.98 -11.31
CA MET A 8 7.11 18.33 -10.72
C MET A 8 7.15 19.50 -11.72
N LYS A 9 6.88 19.31 -13.01
CA LYS A 9 6.89 20.41 -13.99
C LYS A 9 5.61 20.42 -14.85
N PRO A 10 4.60 21.26 -14.53
CA PRO A 10 3.31 21.29 -15.23
C PRO A 10 3.41 21.41 -16.75
N TRP A 11 4.36 22.18 -17.26
CA TRP A 11 4.57 22.33 -18.71
C TRP A 11 5.09 21.08 -19.41
N ARG A 12 5.84 20.20 -18.71
CA ARG A 12 6.31 18.92 -19.27
C ARG A 12 5.16 17.92 -19.35
N LEU A 13 4.28 17.92 -18.35
CA LEU A 13 3.04 17.15 -18.36
C LEU A 13 2.14 17.61 -19.52
N LEU A 14 1.89 18.91 -19.64
CA LEU A 14 1.14 19.50 -20.76
C LEU A 14 1.74 19.15 -22.13
N LYS A 15 3.06 19.35 -22.32
CA LYS A 15 3.74 19.01 -23.57
C LYS A 15 3.67 17.51 -23.87
N SER A 16 3.84 16.64 -22.87
CA SER A 16 3.70 15.20 -23.04
C SER A 16 2.27 14.81 -23.40
N THR A 17 1.26 15.45 -22.80
CA THR A 17 -0.15 15.17 -23.06
C THR A 17 -0.54 15.57 -24.48
N ILE A 18 -0.07 16.74 -24.95
CA ILE A 18 -0.28 17.19 -26.34
C ILE A 18 0.40 16.23 -27.33
N LEU A 19 1.65 15.83 -27.08
CA LEU A 19 2.42 15.03 -28.02
C LEU A 19 2.04 13.54 -28.03
N LYS A 20 1.63 12.98 -26.89
CA LYS A 20 1.47 11.53 -26.73
C LYS A 20 0.06 11.11 -26.26
N GLY A 21 -0.86 12.06 -26.05
CA GLY A 21 -2.18 11.82 -25.46
C GLY A 21 -2.16 11.78 -23.93
N SER A 22 -3.35 11.69 -23.33
CA SER A 22 -3.50 11.66 -21.87
C SER A 22 -2.77 10.47 -21.24
N PHE A 23 -2.34 10.64 -19.99
CA PHE A 23 -1.71 9.57 -19.21
C PHE A 23 -2.58 8.29 -19.22
N HIS A 24 -3.87 8.41 -18.95
CA HIS A 24 -4.81 7.28 -18.93
C HIS A 24 -4.94 6.59 -20.29
N LYS A 25 -5.01 7.35 -21.40
CA LYS A 25 -5.12 6.73 -22.74
C LYS A 25 -3.87 5.91 -23.07
N ARG A 26 -2.68 6.41 -22.72
CA ARG A 26 -1.43 5.68 -22.93
C ARG A 26 -1.31 4.46 -22.02
N LEU A 27 -1.71 4.61 -20.76
CA LEU A 27 -1.77 3.50 -19.81
C LEU A 27 -2.66 2.38 -20.35
N ASN A 28 -3.91 2.69 -20.71
CA ASN A 28 -4.85 1.69 -21.20
C ASN A 28 -4.37 1.06 -22.52
N ALA A 29 -3.79 1.83 -23.45
CA ALA A 29 -3.21 1.24 -24.67
C ALA A 29 -2.07 0.25 -24.37
N PHE A 30 -1.24 0.55 -23.37
CA PHE A 30 -0.20 -0.37 -22.92
C PHE A 30 -0.80 -1.61 -22.24
N LEU A 31 -1.73 -1.41 -21.31
CA LEU A 31 -2.38 -2.50 -20.57
C LEU A 31 -3.13 -3.45 -21.51
N SER A 32 -3.87 -2.95 -22.51
CA SER A 32 -4.53 -3.80 -23.51
C SER A 32 -3.52 -4.67 -24.26
N LYS A 33 -2.37 -4.10 -24.67
CA LYS A 33 -1.32 -4.86 -25.37
C LYS A 33 -0.66 -5.89 -24.45
N ALA A 34 -0.43 -5.54 -23.19
CA ALA A 34 0.11 -6.44 -22.18
C ALA A 34 -0.85 -7.61 -21.93
N VAL A 35 -2.15 -7.35 -21.76
CA VAL A 35 -3.17 -8.39 -21.55
C VAL A 35 -3.24 -9.36 -22.72
N ILE A 36 -3.21 -8.86 -23.98
CA ILE A 36 -3.17 -9.74 -25.17
C ILE A 36 -1.97 -10.68 -25.08
N THR A 37 -0.78 -10.14 -24.82
CA THR A 37 0.46 -10.91 -24.75
C THR A 37 0.43 -11.91 -23.58
N ILE A 38 -0.07 -11.51 -22.41
CA ILE A 38 -0.16 -12.39 -21.24
C ILE A 38 -1.11 -13.55 -21.51
N LYS A 39 -2.25 -13.29 -22.17
CA LYS A 39 -3.27 -14.32 -22.48
C LYS A 39 -2.78 -15.38 -23.47
N GLU A 40 -1.71 -15.12 -24.23
CA GLU A 40 -1.03 -16.14 -25.05
C GLU A 40 -0.29 -17.20 -24.21
N HIS A 41 0.04 -16.89 -22.95
CA HIS A 41 0.87 -17.73 -22.08
C HIS A 41 0.21 -18.11 -20.74
N PHE A 42 -0.80 -17.35 -20.31
CA PHE A 42 -1.48 -17.52 -19.04
C PHE A 42 -3.00 -17.46 -19.23
N HIS A 43 -3.69 -18.46 -18.68
CA HIS A 43 -5.14 -18.64 -18.86
C HIS A 43 -5.93 -18.52 -17.55
N GLY A 44 -5.29 -18.07 -16.47
CA GLY A 44 -5.97 -17.73 -15.22
C GLY A 44 -6.56 -16.31 -15.26
N GLN A 45 -7.15 -15.90 -14.13
CA GLN A 45 -7.72 -14.56 -13.98
C GLN A 45 -6.63 -13.50 -13.98
N LEU A 46 -6.90 -12.37 -14.66
CA LEU A 46 -6.01 -11.23 -14.75
C LEU A 46 -6.61 -9.99 -14.08
N THR A 47 -5.72 -9.23 -13.46
CA THR A 47 -6.03 -7.92 -12.88
C THR A 47 -4.83 -6.99 -13.03
N TYR A 48 -4.99 -5.75 -12.56
CA TYR A 48 -3.96 -4.73 -12.51
C TYR A 48 -4.09 -3.99 -11.19
N ALA A 49 -2.98 -3.76 -10.50
CA ALA A 49 -2.92 -2.98 -9.26
C ALA A 49 -2.93 -1.49 -9.60
N SER A 50 -4.11 -0.87 -9.53
CA SER A 50 -4.27 0.53 -9.90
C SER A 50 -4.21 1.47 -8.70
N GLY A 51 -3.55 2.60 -8.87
CA GLY A 51 -3.71 3.72 -7.95
C GLY A 51 -5.09 4.39 -8.13
N PRO A 52 -5.69 4.99 -7.08
CA PRO A 52 -7.01 5.62 -7.18
C PRO A 52 -7.08 6.84 -8.11
N TRP A 53 -5.93 7.34 -8.56
CA TRP A 53 -5.82 8.41 -9.56
C TRP A 53 -5.83 7.89 -11.01
N GLU A 54 -5.79 6.59 -11.23
CA GLU A 54 -5.73 5.98 -12.57
C GLU A 54 -7.13 5.65 -13.09
N ASN A 55 -7.47 6.15 -14.28
CA ASN A 55 -8.68 5.73 -15.01
C ASN A 55 -8.35 4.53 -15.91
N VAL A 56 -8.43 3.34 -15.33
CA VAL A 56 -8.15 2.05 -16.00
C VAL A 56 -9.36 1.58 -16.79
N ASP A 57 -9.11 1.10 -18.00
CA ASP A 57 -10.10 0.32 -18.76
C ASP A 57 -10.17 -1.10 -18.19
N TRP A 58 -11.20 -1.34 -17.37
CA TRP A 58 -11.39 -2.62 -16.71
C TRP A 58 -11.95 -3.70 -17.63
N ASP A 59 -12.42 -3.38 -18.84
CA ASP A 59 -13.09 -4.35 -19.72
C ASP A 59 -12.15 -5.49 -20.13
N VAL A 60 -10.85 -5.22 -20.23
CA VAL A 60 -9.82 -6.20 -20.61
C VAL A 60 -9.39 -7.15 -19.48
N PHE A 61 -9.74 -6.86 -18.22
CA PHE A 61 -9.37 -7.62 -17.03
C PHE A 61 -10.55 -8.41 -16.45
N ASP A 62 -10.28 -9.43 -15.63
CA ASP A 62 -11.32 -10.25 -14.99
C ASP A 62 -11.75 -9.69 -13.62
N ILE A 63 -10.85 -8.95 -12.96
CA ILE A 63 -11.00 -8.42 -11.60
C ILE A 63 -10.58 -6.95 -11.60
N VAL A 64 -11.33 -6.12 -10.86
CA VAL A 64 -10.95 -4.73 -10.55
C VAL A 64 -9.99 -4.73 -9.36
N GLY A 65 -8.72 -4.38 -9.61
CA GLY A 65 -7.64 -4.37 -8.62
C GLY A 65 -7.22 -2.96 -8.22
N ILE A 66 -7.26 -2.64 -6.92
CA ILE A 66 -6.95 -1.29 -6.44
C ILE A 66 -5.96 -1.29 -5.27
N ASP A 67 -4.98 -0.40 -5.33
CA ASP A 67 -4.07 -0.08 -4.21
C ASP A 67 -4.70 1.08 -3.44
N TYR A 68 -5.40 0.76 -2.35
CA TYR A 68 -6.41 1.65 -1.78
C TYR A 68 -6.17 2.00 -0.31
N TYR A 69 -5.27 2.97 -0.12
CA TYR A 69 -4.96 3.53 1.20
C TYR A 69 -5.96 4.60 1.63
N ARG A 70 -6.38 4.54 2.89
CA ARG A 70 -7.10 5.64 3.58
C ARG A 70 -6.11 6.67 4.10
N ASP A 71 -6.39 7.95 3.87
CA ASP A 71 -5.63 9.09 4.37
C ASP A 71 -6.57 10.22 4.86
N ALA A 72 -5.99 11.33 5.31
CA ALA A 72 -6.77 12.48 5.77
C ALA A 72 -7.68 13.11 4.70
N LEU A 73 -7.30 13.03 3.42
CA LEU A 73 -8.01 13.67 2.31
C LEU A 73 -9.22 12.83 1.87
N ASN A 74 -9.12 11.51 1.96
CA ASN A 74 -10.19 10.61 1.54
C ASN A 74 -11.02 10.05 2.71
N TYR A 75 -10.60 10.21 3.97
CA TYR A 75 -11.25 9.62 5.17
C TYR A 75 -12.79 9.64 5.12
N LYS A 76 -13.40 10.81 4.89
CA LYS A 76 -14.86 10.98 4.87
C LYS A 76 -15.56 10.33 3.67
N SER A 77 -14.85 10.18 2.56
CA SER A 77 -15.37 9.68 1.27
C SER A 77 -14.86 8.28 0.92
N TYR A 78 -14.04 7.67 1.78
CA TYR A 78 -13.30 6.43 1.48
C TYR A 78 -14.24 5.30 1.06
N ARG A 79 -15.31 5.09 1.83
CA ARG A 79 -16.32 4.05 1.56
C ARG A 79 -17.10 4.31 0.28
N GLU A 80 -17.52 5.54 0.05
CA GLU A 80 -18.24 5.94 -1.16
C GLU A 80 -17.38 5.72 -2.42
N LYS A 81 -16.11 6.15 -2.36
CA LYS A 81 -15.16 5.99 -3.47
C LYS A 81 -14.81 4.53 -3.71
N LEU A 82 -14.65 3.71 -2.66
CA LEU A 82 -14.50 2.25 -2.80
C LEU A 82 -15.71 1.64 -3.54
N ARG A 83 -16.93 2.02 -3.14
CA ARG A 83 -18.16 1.50 -3.75
C ARG A 83 -18.26 1.82 -5.24
N ALA A 84 -17.70 2.94 -5.68
CA ALA A 84 -17.72 3.35 -7.09
C ALA A 84 -17.02 2.35 -8.02
N TYR A 85 -16.12 1.49 -7.54
CA TYR A 85 -15.45 0.47 -8.35
C TYR A 85 -16.39 -0.70 -8.73
N PHE A 86 -17.44 -0.96 -7.94
CA PHE A 86 -18.40 -2.03 -8.25
C PHE A 86 -19.25 -1.74 -9.49
N LYS A 87 -19.27 -0.49 -9.99
CA LYS A 87 -19.98 -0.13 -11.23
C LYS A 87 -19.51 -0.93 -12.46
N HIS A 88 -18.32 -1.51 -12.40
CA HIS A 88 -17.75 -2.32 -13.48
C HIS A 88 -18.35 -3.74 -13.54
N GLY A 89 -19.18 -4.15 -12.57
CA GLY A 89 -19.84 -5.46 -12.57
C GLY A 89 -18.89 -6.65 -12.45
N LYS A 90 -17.67 -6.43 -11.96
CA LYS A 90 -16.60 -7.43 -11.78
C LYS A 90 -16.24 -7.54 -10.29
N PRO A 91 -15.64 -8.66 -9.84
CA PRO A 91 -15.07 -8.75 -8.51
C PRO A 91 -14.11 -7.59 -8.23
N VAL A 92 -14.20 -7.00 -7.04
CA VAL A 92 -13.32 -5.91 -6.60
C VAL A 92 -12.37 -6.44 -5.55
N VAL A 93 -11.07 -6.24 -5.74
CA VAL A 93 -10.01 -6.68 -4.84
C VAL A 93 -9.13 -5.50 -4.47
N VAL A 94 -8.92 -5.29 -3.17
CA VAL A 94 -7.93 -4.33 -2.67
C VAL A 94 -6.58 -5.03 -2.64
N LEU A 95 -5.74 -4.74 -3.63
CA LEU A 95 -4.44 -5.40 -3.82
C LEU A 95 -3.34 -4.83 -2.92
N GLU A 96 -3.54 -3.63 -2.37
CA GLU A 96 -2.61 -3.03 -1.44
C GLU A 96 -3.33 -2.08 -0.46
N PHE A 97 -3.13 -2.28 0.84
CA PHE A 97 -3.45 -1.30 1.88
C PHE A 97 -2.57 -1.53 3.11
N GLY A 98 -2.34 -0.49 3.90
CA GLY A 98 -1.48 -0.61 5.08
C GLY A 98 -1.35 0.69 5.87
N CYS A 99 -0.69 0.59 7.02
CA CYS A 99 -0.36 1.73 7.87
C CYS A 99 1.03 1.54 8.51
N CYS A 100 1.73 2.64 8.77
CA CYS A 100 2.97 2.66 9.53
C CYS A 100 2.68 2.64 11.05
N THR A 101 3.71 2.44 11.89
CA THR A 101 3.56 2.17 13.34
C THR A 101 3.91 3.35 14.24
N TYR A 102 3.46 4.56 13.88
CA TYR A 102 3.66 5.78 14.68
C TYR A 102 2.38 6.62 14.77
N LYS A 103 2.27 7.46 15.80
CA LYS A 103 1.11 8.35 15.99
C LYS A 103 0.91 9.28 14.79
N GLY A 104 -0.28 9.26 14.18
CA GLY A 104 -0.62 10.08 13.02
C GLY A 104 -0.33 9.40 11.68
N ALA A 105 0.21 8.17 11.66
CA ALA A 105 0.42 7.39 10.45
C ALA A 105 -0.90 7.08 9.71
N GLU A 106 -2.00 6.89 10.44
CA GLU A 106 -3.34 6.59 9.93
C GLU A 106 -3.89 7.66 8.98
N SER A 107 -3.34 8.88 9.05
CA SER A 107 -3.71 10.01 8.21
C SER A 107 -2.82 10.18 6.98
N LYS A 108 -1.81 9.34 6.78
CA LYS A 108 -0.79 9.49 5.71
C LYS A 108 -1.00 8.60 4.49
N GLY A 109 -1.91 7.62 4.57
CA GLY A 109 -2.13 6.65 3.49
C GLY A 109 -0.83 6.00 3.04
N GLY A 110 -0.66 5.81 1.72
CA GLY A 110 0.54 5.22 1.12
C GLY A 110 1.83 6.04 1.31
N TYR A 111 1.76 7.22 1.92
CA TYR A 111 2.92 8.10 2.17
C TYR A 111 3.45 8.05 3.62
N GLY A 112 2.97 7.13 4.47
CA GLY A 112 3.42 6.98 5.86
C GLY A 112 4.92 6.72 6.02
N TRP A 113 5.55 6.05 5.04
CA TRP A 113 6.99 5.76 5.04
C TRP A 113 7.89 7.00 4.98
N ALA A 114 7.33 8.15 4.57
CA ALA A 114 8.11 9.33 4.21
C ALA A 114 8.77 10.03 5.39
N ILE A 115 8.74 9.47 6.60
CA ILE A 115 9.37 10.01 7.81
C ILE A 115 10.87 9.69 7.93
N VAL A 116 11.45 8.94 7.00
CA VAL A 116 12.88 8.62 6.97
C VAL A 116 13.69 9.72 6.26
N ASP A 117 14.78 10.15 6.88
CA ASP A 117 15.83 10.97 6.26
C ASP A 117 16.85 10.06 5.55
N HIS A 118 16.68 9.90 4.24
CA HIS A 118 17.58 9.12 3.40
C HIS A 118 18.91 9.83 3.08
N SER A 119 19.08 11.10 3.47
CA SER A 119 20.34 11.84 3.25
C SER A 119 21.39 11.61 4.34
N LYS A 120 20.99 11.01 5.47
CA LYS A 120 21.86 10.72 6.61
C LYS A 120 22.48 9.32 6.51
N THR A 121 23.66 9.18 7.11
CA THR A 121 24.35 7.89 7.27
C THR A 121 24.81 7.75 8.73
N PRO A 122 24.22 6.85 9.53
CA PRO A 122 23.11 5.96 9.19
C PRO A 122 21.81 6.73 8.87
N LYS A 123 20.89 6.09 8.14
CA LYS A 123 19.53 6.64 7.94
C LYS A 123 18.86 6.80 9.31
N GLN A 124 18.07 7.85 9.45
CA GLN A 124 17.36 8.17 10.70
C GLN A 124 15.99 8.77 10.40
N LEU A 125 15.15 8.93 11.40
CA LEU A 125 13.87 9.61 11.25
C LEU A 125 14.03 11.14 11.17
N LYS A 126 13.19 11.81 10.39
CA LYS A 126 13.19 13.27 10.20
C LYS A 126 12.30 14.01 11.20
N GLY A 127 12.56 13.81 12.49
CA GLY A 127 11.83 14.44 13.59
C GLY A 127 11.51 13.45 14.71
N ASP A 128 10.75 13.93 15.69
CA ASP A 128 10.37 13.15 16.86
C ASP A 128 9.06 12.40 16.58
N PHE A 129 9.18 11.10 16.32
CA PHE A 129 8.03 10.21 16.11
C PHE A 129 7.86 9.30 17.32
N ILE A 130 6.60 9.08 17.69
CA ILE A 130 6.22 8.20 18.79
C ILE A 130 5.68 6.92 18.21
N ARG A 131 6.37 5.79 18.48
CA ARG A 131 5.94 4.46 18.11
C ARG A 131 4.59 4.13 18.75
N ASP A 132 3.66 3.63 17.95
CA ASP A 132 2.37 3.12 18.43
C ASP A 132 1.86 2.03 17.49
N GLU A 133 2.05 0.77 17.88
CA GLU A 133 1.60 -0.37 17.08
C GLU A 133 0.07 -0.52 17.09
N ASN A 134 -0.65 0.09 18.05
CA ASN A 134 -2.11 0.05 18.04
C ASN A 134 -2.67 0.88 16.88
N ILE A 135 -1.98 1.96 16.46
CA ILE A 135 -2.39 2.76 15.30
C ILE A 135 -2.42 1.90 14.04
N GLN A 136 -1.39 1.09 13.81
CA GLN A 136 -1.35 0.17 12.68
C GLN A 136 -2.43 -0.90 12.81
N ALA A 137 -2.54 -1.55 13.97
CA ALA A 137 -3.52 -2.62 14.19
C ALA A 137 -4.97 -2.13 13.96
N ASN A 138 -5.36 -1.03 14.61
CA ASN A 138 -6.69 -0.45 14.49
C ASN A 138 -7.01 -0.04 13.06
N TYR A 139 -6.06 0.61 12.37
CA TYR A 139 -6.24 1.00 10.98
C TYR A 139 -6.54 -0.20 10.07
N LEU A 140 -5.77 -1.29 10.22
CA LEU A 140 -5.94 -2.48 9.39
C LEU A 140 -7.31 -3.14 9.64
N ILE A 141 -7.71 -3.29 10.91
CA ILE A 141 -9.00 -3.89 11.25
C ILE A 141 -10.17 -3.01 10.77
N GLU A 142 -10.10 -1.69 10.98
CA GLU A 142 -11.15 -0.78 10.48
C GLU A 142 -11.32 -0.86 8.96
N LEU A 143 -10.23 -0.97 8.20
CA LEU A 143 -10.33 -1.09 6.75
C LEU A 143 -10.85 -2.47 6.33
N LEU A 144 -10.43 -3.54 7.00
CA LEU A 144 -10.99 -4.87 6.77
C LEU A 144 -12.50 -4.92 7.05
N ASP A 145 -12.97 -4.27 8.13
CA ASP A 145 -14.41 -4.14 8.41
C ASP A 145 -15.16 -3.39 7.31
N ILE A 146 -14.56 -2.32 6.77
CA ILE A 146 -15.13 -1.60 5.61
C ILE A 146 -15.19 -2.53 4.40
N PHE A 147 -14.10 -3.25 4.09
CA PHE A 147 -14.01 -4.14 2.94
C PHE A 147 -15.01 -5.29 3.02
N HIS A 148 -15.12 -5.93 4.19
CA HIS A 148 -16.09 -6.97 4.46
C HIS A 148 -17.53 -6.45 4.25
N ALA A 149 -17.86 -5.30 4.85
CA ALA A 149 -19.20 -4.72 4.74
C ALA A 149 -19.55 -4.22 3.32
N GLU A 150 -18.57 -3.75 2.53
CA GLU A 150 -18.75 -3.41 1.11
C GLU A 150 -18.65 -4.64 0.19
N LYS A 151 -18.42 -5.85 0.73
CA LYS A 151 -18.30 -7.11 -0.02
C LYS A 151 -17.16 -7.11 -1.04
N VAL A 152 -16.03 -6.51 -0.68
CA VAL A 152 -14.78 -6.65 -1.43
C VAL A 152 -14.37 -8.12 -1.44
N ASN A 153 -13.95 -8.62 -2.60
CA ASN A 153 -13.68 -10.06 -2.83
C ASN A 153 -12.32 -10.52 -2.29
N GLY A 154 -11.40 -9.60 -2.01
CA GLY A 154 -10.10 -9.89 -1.44
C GLY A 154 -9.40 -8.60 -0.99
N ALA A 155 -8.57 -8.71 0.05
CA ALA A 155 -7.81 -7.59 0.59
C ALA A 155 -6.41 -8.07 0.98
N PHE A 156 -5.38 -7.37 0.51
CA PHE A 156 -3.99 -7.74 0.72
C PHE A 156 -3.27 -6.66 1.53
N VAL A 157 -2.90 -7.01 2.76
CA VAL A 157 -2.14 -6.13 3.65
C VAL A 157 -0.72 -5.99 3.12
N PHE A 158 -0.32 -4.77 2.81
CA PHE A 158 1.07 -4.42 2.60
C PHE A 158 1.68 -4.08 3.96
N THR A 159 2.62 -4.86 4.50
CA THR A 159 3.20 -6.10 3.96
C THR A 159 3.61 -7.05 5.10
N PHE A 160 4.03 -8.28 4.79
CA PHE A 160 4.49 -9.20 5.84
C PHE A 160 5.75 -8.65 6.53
N VAL A 161 6.84 -8.43 5.79
CA VAL A 161 8.16 -8.05 6.31
C VAL A 161 8.83 -6.97 5.46
N MET A 162 9.57 -6.03 6.08
CA MET A 162 10.37 -5.00 5.39
C MET A 162 11.77 -4.87 6.02
N PRO A 163 12.74 -5.73 5.65
CA PRO A 163 14.04 -5.76 6.31
C PRO A 163 14.89 -4.50 6.13
N SER A 164 14.60 -3.67 5.13
CA SER A 164 15.28 -2.39 4.90
C SER A 164 14.87 -1.29 5.88
N TYR A 165 13.88 -1.56 6.75
CA TYR A 165 13.38 -0.68 7.81
C TYR A 165 13.46 -1.41 9.16
N PRO A 166 14.67 -1.67 9.69
CA PRO A 166 14.84 -2.40 10.92
C PRO A 166 14.38 -1.60 12.15
N PHE A 167 14.02 -2.33 13.19
CA PHE A 167 13.75 -1.79 14.51
C PHE A 167 15.03 -1.35 15.20
N ASN A 168 14.93 -0.30 16.02
CA ASN A 168 15.99 0.12 16.93
C ASN A 168 15.39 0.59 18.25
N GLU A 169 16.05 0.32 19.38
CA GLU A 169 15.60 0.83 20.68
C GLU A 169 15.73 2.36 20.79
N ASN A 170 16.70 2.94 20.08
CA ASN A 170 16.80 4.38 19.93
C ASN A 170 15.80 4.85 18.86
N ALA A 171 14.79 5.60 19.31
CA ALA A 171 13.71 6.11 18.46
C ALA A 171 14.19 6.89 17.22
N LEU A 172 15.35 7.58 17.29
CA LEU A 172 15.91 8.29 16.14
C LEU A 172 16.26 7.35 14.99
N TYR A 173 16.64 6.11 15.28
CA TYR A 173 17.05 5.08 14.33
C TYR A 173 16.03 3.96 14.16
N ASP A 174 14.87 4.03 14.81
CA ASP A 174 13.77 3.06 14.66
C ASP A 174 13.06 3.25 13.31
N LEU A 175 13.72 2.79 12.23
CA LEU A 175 13.17 2.87 10.88
C LEU A 175 11.89 2.03 10.74
N ASP A 176 11.70 1.00 11.57
CA ASP A 176 10.49 0.18 11.60
C ASP A 176 9.21 1.00 11.91
N MET A 177 9.31 2.17 12.55
CA MET A 177 8.17 3.09 12.65
C MET A 177 7.63 3.45 11.25
N ALA A 178 8.50 3.66 10.27
CA ALA A 178 8.15 3.99 8.88
C ALA A 178 7.87 2.76 8.00
N SER A 179 7.87 1.57 8.59
CA SER A 179 7.58 0.31 7.91
C SER A 179 6.08 0.01 7.93
N TYR A 180 5.58 -0.50 6.81
CA TYR A 180 4.23 -1.08 6.70
C TYR A 180 4.18 -2.54 7.15
N SER A 181 5.33 -3.14 7.47
CA SER A 181 5.40 -4.53 7.89
C SER A 181 4.54 -4.80 9.13
N VAL A 182 3.92 -5.97 9.18
CA VAL A 182 3.22 -6.49 10.38
C VAL A 182 4.15 -7.16 11.38
N VAL A 183 5.45 -7.21 11.10
CA VAL A 183 6.51 -7.67 12.02
C VAL A 183 7.57 -6.58 12.16
N LYS A 184 8.26 -6.51 13.30
CA LYS A 184 9.44 -5.66 13.46
C LYS A 184 10.69 -6.48 13.11
N THR A 185 11.52 -5.97 12.21
CA THR A 185 12.73 -6.69 11.77
C THR A 185 13.93 -6.30 12.62
N TYR A 186 14.76 -7.27 12.99
CA TYR A 186 16.01 -7.08 13.70
C TYR A 186 17.21 -7.28 12.78
N THR A 187 18.33 -6.62 13.09
CA THR A 187 19.58 -6.72 12.33
C THR A 187 20.59 -7.70 12.92
N ASP A 188 20.49 -7.96 14.22
CA ASP A 188 21.54 -8.58 15.04
C ASP A 188 20.99 -9.63 16.02
N GLN A 189 19.68 -9.87 16.01
CA GLN A 189 19.01 -10.85 16.88
C GLN A 189 17.79 -11.47 16.21
N ASN A 190 17.30 -12.57 16.79
CA ASN A 190 16.03 -13.18 16.43
C ASN A 190 14.90 -12.70 17.34
N GLY A 191 13.66 -12.89 16.88
CA GLY A 191 12.47 -12.66 17.68
C GLY A 191 12.35 -13.64 18.85
N MET A 192 11.54 -13.26 19.83
CA MET A 192 11.21 -14.10 20.98
C MET A 192 10.05 -15.06 20.67
N THR A 193 9.04 -14.61 19.91
CA THR A 193 7.88 -15.45 19.56
C THR A 193 8.28 -16.55 18.58
N TYR A 194 9.11 -16.23 17.59
CA TYR A 194 9.66 -17.18 16.61
C TYR A 194 11.19 -17.14 16.67
N LYS A 195 11.79 -18.02 17.48
CA LYS A 195 13.23 -17.99 17.82
C LYS A 195 14.19 -18.17 16.64
N ASP A 196 13.73 -18.72 15.53
CA ASP A 196 14.52 -18.94 14.32
C ASP A 196 14.35 -17.81 13.29
N MET A 197 13.54 -16.79 13.61
CA MET A 197 13.21 -15.70 12.70
C MET A 197 13.86 -14.39 13.14
N PRO A 198 14.45 -13.59 12.22
CA PRO A 198 15.08 -12.30 12.53
C PRO A 198 14.06 -11.17 12.69
N TRP A 199 12.86 -11.48 13.18
CA TRP A 199 11.76 -10.54 13.34
C TRP A 199 10.81 -11.00 14.45
N GLU A 200 10.04 -10.06 14.99
CA GLU A 200 9.04 -10.29 16.02
C GLU A 200 7.67 -9.76 15.55
N PRO A 201 6.57 -10.50 15.75
CA PRO A 201 5.22 -10.02 15.49
C PRO A 201 4.94 -8.66 16.13
N LYS A 202 4.34 -7.75 15.37
CA LYS A 202 3.73 -6.52 15.93
C LYS A 202 2.31 -6.82 16.39
N LYS A 203 1.69 -5.88 17.11
CA LYS A 203 0.26 -5.95 17.44
C LYS A 203 -0.64 -6.16 16.22
N SER A 204 -0.28 -5.60 15.07
CA SER A 204 -1.00 -5.78 13.80
C SER A 204 -1.00 -7.22 13.31
N PHE A 205 0.09 -7.97 13.48
CA PHE A 205 0.14 -9.40 13.15
C PHE A 205 -0.93 -10.18 13.92
N PHE A 206 -0.99 -9.97 15.24
CA PHE A 206 -1.96 -10.65 16.10
C PHE A 206 -3.39 -10.21 15.77
N ALA A 207 -3.62 -8.92 15.56
CA ALA A 207 -4.93 -8.41 15.17
C ALA A 207 -5.44 -9.03 13.86
N LEU A 208 -4.57 -9.14 12.84
CA LEU A 208 -4.91 -9.80 11.57
C LEU A 208 -5.20 -11.29 11.76
N ALA A 209 -4.36 -12.00 12.53
CA ALA A 209 -4.57 -13.42 12.81
C ALA A 209 -5.92 -13.65 13.52
N GLU A 210 -6.27 -12.82 14.50
CA GLU A 210 -7.56 -12.88 15.19
C GLU A 210 -8.73 -12.54 14.27
N TYR A 211 -8.57 -11.56 13.37
CA TYR A 211 -9.61 -11.16 12.42
C TYR A 211 -9.97 -12.30 11.47
N TYR A 212 -8.96 -12.88 10.81
CA TYR A 212 -9.12 -13.97 9.84
C TYR A 212 -9.43 -15.33 10.47
N ALA A 213 -9.26 -15.49 11.79
CA ALA A 213 -9.76 -16.66 12.49
C ALA A 213 -11.29 -16.62 12.69
N LYS A 214 -11.92 -15.45 12.57
CA LYS A 214 -13.35 -15.22 12.85
C LYS A 214 -14.22 -14.97 11.61
N HIS A 215 -13.60 -14.55 10.50
CA HIS A 215 -14.27 -14.18 9.24
C HIS A 215 -13.68 -14.98 8.09
#